data_AF-A0A6G1VLE5-F1
#
_entry.id   AF-A0A6G1VLE5-F1
#
_cell.length_a   1.000
_cell.length_b   1.000
_cell.length_c   1.000
_cell.angle_alpha   90.00
_cell.angle_beta   90.00
_cell.angle_gamma   90.00
#
_symmetry.space_group_name_H-M   'P 1'
#
loop_
_entity.id
_entity.type
_entity.pdbx_description
1 polymer ?
#
loop_
_entity_poly.entity_id
_entity_poly.type
_entity_poly.pdbx_seq_one_letter_code
_entity_poly.pdbx_strand_id
1 'polypeptide(L)'
;MTANERFEKAWGSFLVYLNRNPKAQLTPFLKERHINHRTMTNWMCEKGYSVLRAKQEIRQAQEAARREKAEASTSSTGMMFVPMEPPTIDIPMEDLLYGINITFPNGTVVSVKKGCAKSVMALMKLYEKEDAVCLD
;
A
#
# COMPACT_ATOMS: atom_id res chain seq x y z
N MET A 1 -18.77 4.80 -38.06
CA MET A 1 -17.74 4.72 -37.01
C MET A 1 -16.38 4.64 -37.68
N THR A 2 -15.53 5.64 -37.46
CA THR A 2 -14.16 5.68 -38.00
C THR A 2 -13.22 4.77 -37.20
N ALA A 3 -12.06 4.44 -37.76
CA ALA A 3 -11.05 3.63 -37.04
C ALA A 3 -10.58 4.33 -35.75
N ASN A 4 -10.42 5.65 -35.78
CA ASN A 4 -10.05 6.46 -34.62
C ASN A 4 -11.08 6.36 -33.48
N GLU A 5 -12.37 6.54 -33.77
CA GLU A 5 -13.43 6.41 -32.76
C GLU A 5 -13.44 5.02 -32.11
N ARG A 6 -13.11 3.98 -32.89
CA ARG A 6 -13.02 2.61 -32.38
C ARG A 6 -11.84 2.43 -31.43
N PHE A 7 -10.69 3.02 -31.72
CA PHE A 7 -9.52 3.00 -30.85
C PHE A 7 -9.73 3.83 -29.58
N GLU A 8 -10.34 5.02 -29.68
CA GLU A 8 -10.71 5.83 -28.52
C GLU A 8 -11.66 5.09 -27.59
N LYS A 9 -12.71 4.47 -28.15
CA LYS A 9 -13.66 3.68 -27.38
C LYS A 9 -13.00 2.47 -26.72
N ALA A 10 -12.08 1.80 -27.42
CA ALA A 10 -11.33 0.66 -26.89
C ALA A 10 -10.39 1.09 -25.76
N TRP A 11 -9.68 2.21 -25.94
CA TRP A 11 -8.79 2.78 -24.92
C TRP A 11 -9.58 3.19 -23.68
N GLY A 12 -10.68 3.93 -23.83
CA GLY A 12 -11.55 4.30 -22.71
C GLY A 12 -12.10 3.07 -21.97
N SER A 13 -12.53 2.05 -22.71
CA SER A 13 -12.98 0.79 -22.11
C SER A 13 -11.85 0.07 -21.35
N PHE A 14 -10.63 0.13 -21.88
CA PHE A 14 -9.45 -0.42 -21.21
C PHE A 14 -9.14 0.32 -19.92
N LEU A 15 -9.25 1.65 -19.87
CA LEU A 15 -9.03 2.43 -18.65
C LEU A 15 -10.03 2.07 -17.54
N VAL A 16 -11.31 1.91 -17.88
CA VAL A 16 -12.34 1.46 -16.94
C VAL A 16 -12.03 0.05 -16.42
N TYR A 17 -11.60 -0.85 -17.31
CA TYR A 17 -11.18 -2.21 -16.92
C TYR A 17 -9.94 -2.19 -16.02
N LEU A 18 -8.97 -1.34 -16.34
CA LEU A 18 -7.72 -1.17 -15.61
C LEU A 18 -7.94 -0.61 -14.19
N ASN A 19 -8.91 0.28 -14.01
CA ASN A 19 -9.28 0.80 -12.69
C ASN A 19 -9.84 -0.29 -11.77
N ARG A 20 -10.52 -1.30 -12.32
CA ARG A 20 -11.03 -2.46 -11.56
C ARG A 20 -9.93 -3.51 -11.34
N ASN A 21 -9.07 -3.70 -12.33
CA ASN A 21 -8.04 -4.72 -12.38
C ASN A 21 -6.66 -4.13 -12.69
N PRO A 22 -5.87 -3.66 -11.70
CA PRO A 22 -4.61 -2.93 -11.93
C PRO A 22 -3.52 -3.78 -12.60
N LYS A 23 -3.62 -5.11 -12.49
CA LYS A 23 -2.71 -6.06 -13.16
C LYS A 23 -3.06 -6.32 -14.63
N ALA A 24 -4.14 -5.73 -15.14
CA ALA A 24 -4.56 -5.90 -16.52
C ALA A 24 -3.45 -5.50 -17.52
N GLN A 25 -3.41 -6.23 -18.62
CA GLN A 25 -2.52 -5.98 -19.75
C GLN A 25 -3.34 -5.60 -20.97
N LEU A 26 -2.78 -4.72 -21.82
CA LEU A 26 -3.46 -4.24 -23.02
C LEU A 26 -3.62 -5.35 -24.07
N THR A 27 -2.59 -6.18 -24.26
CA THR A 27 -2.60 -7.24 -25.28
C THR A 27 -3.74 -8.24 -25.16
N PRO A 28 -4.00 -8.88 -23.99
CA PRO A 28 -5.15 -9.79 -23.86
C PRO A 28 -6.49 -9.06 -24.03
N PHE A 29 -6.60 -7.82 -23.54
CA PHE A 29 -7.81 -7.02 -23.70
C PHE A 29 -8.13 -6.72 -25.17
N LEU A 30 -7.11 -6.39 -25.98
CA LEU A 30 -7.30 -6.14 -27.41
C LEU A 30 -7.63 -7.41 -28.19
N LYS A 31 -7.05 -8.56 -27.81
CA LYS A 31 -7.37 -9.86 -28.43
C LYS A 31 -8.85 -10.22 -28.27
N GLU A 32 -9.40 -10.04 -27.08
CA GLU A 32 -10.82 -10.29 -26.78
C GLU A 32 -11.76 -9.36 -27.56
N ARG A 33 -11.29 -8.16 -27.95
CA ARG A 33 -12.05 -7.18 -28.73
C ARG A 33 -11.79 -7.26 -30.23
N HIS A 34 -11.01 -8.23 -30.69
CA HIS A 34 -10.58 -8.37 -32.09
C HIS A 34 -9.93 -7.10 -32.66
N ILE A 35 -9.15 -6.40 -31.84
CA ILE A 35 -8.41 -5.21 -32.23
C ILE A 35 -6.96 -5.60 -32.49
N ASN A 36 -6.42 -5.17 -33.64
CA ASN A 36 -5.02 -5.42 -33.95
C ASN A 36 -4.12 -4.61 -33.00
N HIS A 37 -3.25 -5.34 -32.29
CA HIS A 37 -2.35 -4.76 -31.30
C HIS A 37 -1.44 -3.70 -31.92
N ARG A 38 -0.86 -3.96 -33.09
CA ARG A 38 0.10 -3.04 -33.74
C ARG A 38 -0.55 -1.72 -34.11
N THR A 39 -1.74 -1.75 -34.72
CA THR A 39 -2.45 -0.51 -35.10
C THR A 39 -2.87 0.28 -33.88
N MET A 40 -3.30 -0.40 -32.81
CA MET A 40 -3.64 0.26 -31.55
C MET A 40 -2.41 0.90 -30.90
N THR A 41 -1.27 0.21 -30.84
CA THR A 41 -0.03 0.75 -30.27
C THR A 41 0.48 1.96 -31.05
N ASN A 42 0.43 1.92 -32.39
CA ASN A 42 0.80 3.06 -33.23
C ASN A 42 -0.11 4.26 -32.98
N TRP A 43 -1.43 4.03 -32.96
CA TRP A 43 -2.42 5.06 -32.67
C TRP A 43 -2.22 5.67 -31.28
N MET A 44 -1.96 4.84 -30.26
CA MET A 44 -1.64 5.31 -28.91
C MET A 44 -0.37 6.16 -28.89
N CYS A 45 0.66 5.75 -29.63
CA CYS A 45 1.92 6.50 -29.72
C CYS A 45 1.70 7.88 -30.36
N GLU A 46 0.92 7.95 -31.44
CA GLU A 46 0.54 9.20 -32.12
C GLU A 46 -0.24 10.15 -31.19
N LYS A 47 -1.10 9.59 -30.33
CA LYS A 47 -1.88 10.34 -29.34
C LYS A 47 -1.15 10.59 -28.01
N GLY A 48 0.06 10.04 -27.83
CA GLY A 48 0.83 10.16 -26.58
C GLY A 48 0.31 9.32 -25.41
N TYR A 49 -0.54 8.31 -25.67
CA TYR A 49 -1.03 7.40 -24.62
C TYR A 49 0.01 6.34 -24.24
N SER A 50 0.08 6.03 -22.95
CA SER A 50 0.95 4.99 -22.40
C SER A 50 0.22 4.18 -21.33
N VAL A 51 0.30 2.85 -21.42
CA VAL A 51 -0.25 1.94 -20.40
C VAL A 51 0.43 2.14 -19.05
N LEU A 52 1.74 2.39 -19.05
CA LEU A 52 2.49 2.63 -17.82
C LEU A 52 2.02 3.91 -17.12
N ARG A 53 1.88 5.01 -17.88
CA ARG A 53 1.37 6.28 -17.37
C ARG A 53 -0.05 6.16 -16.85
N ALA A 54 -0.94 5.51 -17.61
CA ALA A 54 -2.32 5.28 -17.19
C ALA A 54 -2.41 4.48 -15.87
N LYS A 55 -1.57 3.45 -15.70
CA LYS A 55 -1.48 2.70 -14.44
C LYS A 55 -1.05 3.58 -13.26
N GLN A 56 -0.06 4.44 -13.49
CA GLN A 56 0.45 5.35 -12.47
C GLN A 56 -0.62 6.39 -12.07
N GLU A 57 -1.29 6.99 -13.06
CA GLU A 57 -2.35 7.97 -12.84
C GLU A 57 -3.53 7.37 -12.07
N ILE A 58 -3.97 6.16 -12.43
CA ILE A 58 -5.03 5.44 -11.70
C ILE A 58 -4.61 5.19 -10.24
N ARG A 59 -3.37 4.73 -10.01
CA ARG A 59 -2.87 4.51 -8.65
C ARG A 59 -2.87 5.79 -7.83
N GLN A 60 -2.40 6.89 -8.40
CA GLN A 60 -2.38 8.20 -7.75
C GLN A 60 -3.79 8.70 -7.45
N ALA A 61 -4.73 8.57 -8.39
CA ALA A 61 -6.12 8.95 -8.19
C ALA A 61 -6.80 8.13 -7.07
N GLN A 62 -6.53 6.82 -7.00
CA GLN A 62 -7.03 5.96 -5.93
C GLN A 62 -6.43 6.34 -4.57
N GLU A 63 -5.15 6.69 -4.53
CA GLU A 63 -4.48 7.13 -3.31
C GLU A 63 -4.99 8.50 -2.83
N ALA A 64 -5.19 9.44 -3.75
CA ALA A 64 -5.80 10.74 -3.46
C ALA A 64 -7.24 10.58 -2.93
N ALA A 65 -8.07 9.76 -3.58
CA ALA A 65 -9.42 9.48 -3.09
C ALA A 65 -9.43 8.79 -1.72
N ARG A 66 -8.41 7.96 -1.40
CA ARG A 66 -8.25 7.37 -0.07
C ARG A 66 -7.89 8.43 0.97
N ARG A 67 -7.02 9.37 0.62
CA ARG A 67 -6.62 10.49 1.49
C ARG A 67 -7.79 11.42 1.76
N GLU A 68 -8.54 11.82 0.73
CA GLU A 68 -9.74 12.65 0.87
C GLU A 68 -10.82 11.97 1.71
N LYS A 69 -11.02 10.65 1.57
CA LYS A 69 -11.94 9.90 2.44
C LYS A 69 -11.49 9.89 3.90
N ALA A 70 -10.19 9.79 4.16
CA ALA A 70 -9.66 9.87 5.52
C ALA A 70 -9.89 11.28 6.11
N GLU A 71 -9.62 12.33 5.35
CA GLU A 71 -9.80 13.74 5.74
C GLU A 71 -11.28 14.13 5.90
N ALA A 72 -12.18 13.63 5.06
CA ALA A 72 -13.62 13.82 5.21
C ALA A 72 -14.17 13.08 6.44
N SER A 73 -13.57 11.93 6.79
CA SER A 73 -13.93 11.18 8.00
C SER A 73 -13.50 11.88 9.28
N THR A 74 -12.41 12.67 9.26
CA THR A 74 -12.01 13.51 10.40
C THR A 74 -12.87 14.77 10.53
N SER A 75 -13.49 15.26 9.44
CA SER A 75 -14.34 16.47 9.48
C SER A 75 -15.82 16.22 9.80
N SER A 76 -16.35 15.00 9.62
CA SER A 76 -17.79 14.70 9.79
C SER A 76 -18.19 14.17 11.17
N THR A 77 -17.25 13.93 12.08
CA THR A 77 -17.59 13.46 13.43
C THR A 77 -17.62 14.64 14.38
N GLY A 78 -18.80 15.25 14.52
CA GLY A 78 -19.16 15.85 15.79
C GLY A 78 -18.86 14.83 16.89
N MET A 79 -17.98 15.22 17.82
CA MET A 79 -17.73 14.64 19.14
C MET A 79 -18.43 13.31 19.41
N MET A 80 -17.67 12.22 19.65
CA MET A 80 -17.87 11.29 20.80
C MET A 80 -17.18 9.93 20.66
N PHE A 81 -16.55 9.59 19.52
CA PHE A 81 -15.77 8.34 19.44
C PHE A 81 -14.40 8.59 18.82
N VAL A 82 -13.35 8.39 19.62
CA VAL A 82 -11.97 8.33 19.15
C VAL A 82 -11.81 7.00 18.41
N PRO A 83 -11.60 6.98 17.08
CA PRO A 83 -11.14 5.77 16.41
C PRO A 83 -9.73 5.51 16.93
N MET A 84 -9.52 4.36 17.56
CA MET A 84 -8.19 3.91 17.95
C MET A 84 -7.44 3.54 16.66
N GLU A 85 -6.80 4.52 16.01
CA GLU A 85 -5.84 4.24 14.96
C GLU A 85 -4.71 3.39 15.55
N PRO A 86 -4.40 2.21 14.98
CA PRO A 86 -3.13 1.59 15.28
C PRO A 86 -2.05 2.56 14.82
N PRO A 87 -1.12 2.98 15.69
CA PRO A 87 -0.15 4.01 15.32
C PRO A 87 0.65 3.48 14.13
N THR A 88 0.52 4.13 12.97
CA THR A 88 1.50 4.01 11.89
C THR A 88 2.73 4.74 12.38
N ILE A 89 3.50 4.04 13.21
CA ILE A 89 4.86 4.44 13.50
C ILE A 89 5.60 4.18 12.19
N ASP A 90 5.78 5.22 11.38
CA ASP A 90 6.86 5.29 10.40
C ASP A 90 8.17 5.18 11.19
N ILE A 91 8.52 3.94 11.56
CA ILE A 91 9.83 3.64 12.10
C ILE A 91 10.73 3.65 10.86
N PRO A 92 11.69 4.58 10.75
CA PRO A 92 12.69 4.52 9.68
C PRO A 92 13.29 3.10 9.67
N MET A 93 13.42 2.50 8.49
CA MET A 93 13.94 1.11 8.32
C MET A 93 15.31 0.87 9.00
N GLU A 94 15.97 1.94 9.41
CA GLU A 94 17.27 2.03 10.06
C GLU A 94 17.30 1.45 11.49
N ASP A 95 16.14 1.28 12.13
CA ASP A 95 16.06 0.90 13.55
C ASP A 95 15.67 -0.58 13.77
N LEU A 96 15.66 -1.39 12.71
CA LEU A 96 15.13 -2.75 12.70
C LEU A 96 16.24 -3.80 12.91
N LEU A 97 16.21 -4.45 14.07
CA LEU A 97 17.14 -5.49 14.49
C LEU A 97 16.56 -6.89 14.23
N TYR A 98 17.44 -7.84 13.91
CA TYR A 98 17.07 -9.23 13.60
C TYR A 98 17.91 -10.20 14.42
N GLY A 99 17.28 -11.31 14.84
CA GLY A 99 17.99 -12.40 15.53
C GLY A 99 18.60 -12.00 16.89
N ILE A 100 17.92 -11.14 17.66
CA ILE A 100 18.39 -10.72 18.98
C ILE A 100 18.20 -11.87 19.98
N ASN A 101 19.20 -12.13 20.81
CA ASN A 101 19.11 -13.10 21.90
C ASN A 101 19.49 -12.40 23.22
N ILE A 102 18.55 -12.34 24.16
CA ILE A 102 18.69 -11.64 25.43
C ILE A 102 18.72 -12.70 26.53
N THR A 103 19.74 -12.67 27.37
CA THR A 103 19.84 -13.56 28.54
C THR A 103 19.73 -12.72 29.80
N PHE A 104 18.70 -12.97 30.59
CA PHE A 104 18.44 -12.28 31.85
C PHE A 104 19.22 -12.95 33.00
N PRO A 105 19.53 -12.21 34.09
CA PRO A 105 20.32 -12.72 35.22
C PRO A 105 19.72 -13.95 35.91
N ASN A 106 18.39 -14.11 35.86
CA ASN A 106 17.70 -15.28 36.41
C ASN A 106 17.76 -16.53 35.50
N GLY A 107 18.56 -16.50 34.43
CA GLY A 107 18.72 -17.60 33.48
C GLY A 107 17.67 -17.64 32.37
N THR A 108 16.70 -16.72 32.36
CA THR A 108 15.69 -16.65 31.28
C THR A 108 16.32 -16.15 29.99
N VAL A 109 16.06 -16.87 28.89
CA VAL A 109 16.57 -16.50 27.55
C VAL A 109 15.40 -16.14 26.64
N VAL A 110 15.45 -14.96 26.04
CA VAL A 110 14.43 -14.45 25.12
C VAL A 110 15.05 -14.21 23.75
N SER A 111 14.55 -14.94 22.74
CA SER A 111 14.97 -14.78 21.35
C SER A 111 13.94 -13.99 20.54
N VAL A 112 14.36 -12.85 20.00
CA VAL A 112 13.54 -11.97 19.17
C VAL A 112 13.99 -12.09 17.72
N LYS A 113 13.14 -12.71 16.89
CA LYS A 113 13.43 -12.88 15.45
C LYS A 113 13.56 -11.55 14.71
N LYS A 114 12.74 -10.57 15.07
CA LYS A 114 12.68 -9.23 14.46
C LYS A 114 12.06 -8.23 15.44
N GLY A 115 12.67 -7.06 15.61
CA GLY A 115 12.13 -5.99 16.44
C GLY A 115 12.93 -4.69 16.25
N CYS A 116 12.39 -3.54 16.65
CA CYS A 116 13.16 -2.29 16.62
C CYS A 116 13.88 -2.03 17.96
N ALA A 117 14.93 -1.22 17.96
CA ALA A 117 15.70 -0.93 19.18
C ALA A 117 14.81 -0.35 20.29
N LYS A 118 13.84 0.51 19.93
CA LYS A 118 12.87 1.08 20.87
C LYS A 118 12.02 0.01 21.57
N SER A 119 11.56 -1.01 20.85
CA SER A 119 10.77 -2.11 21.41
C SER A 119 11.62 -3.03 22.30
N VAL A 120 12.87 -3.30 21.91
CA VAL A 120 13.80 -4.10 22.72
C VAL A 120 14.13 -3.39 24.04
N MET A 121 14.38 -2.08 23.99
CA MET A 121 14.61 -1.26 25.19
C MET A 121 13.37 -1.20 26.09
N ALA A 122 12.17 -1.11 25.52
CA ALA A 122 10.93 -1.15 26.29
C ALA A 122 10.73 -2.50 26.98
N LEU A 123 11.06 -3.61 26.31
CA LEU A 123 11.02 -4.96 26.89
C LEU A 123 11.97 -5.06 28.10
N MET A 124 13.20 -4.55 27.97
CA MET A 124 14.16 -4.54 29.09
C MET A 124 13.63 -3.75 30.29
N LYS A 125 13.04 -2.58 30.05
CA LYS A 125 12.45 -1.75 31.13
C LYS A 125 11.23 -2.37 31.81
N LEU A 126 10.42 -3.13 31.07
CA LEU A 126 9.30 -3.87 31.65
C LEU A 126 9.82 -4.96 32.58
N TYR A 127 10.85 -5.68 32.13
CA TYR A 127 11.48 -6.73 32.92
C TYR A 127 12.10 -6.20 34.22
N GLU A 128 12.81 -5.06 34.16
CA GLU A 128 13.33 -4.39 35.36
C GLU A 128 12.24 -3.97 36.36
N LYS A 129 11.02 -3.71 35.88
CA LYS A 129 9.90 -3.24 36.71
C LYS A 129 9.11 -4.39 37.34
N GLU A 130 9.21 -5.60 36.80
CA GLU A 130 8.54 -6.80 37.32
C GLU A 130 9.27 -7.39 38.54
N ASP A 131 10.56 -7.09 38.74
CA ASP A 131 11.30 -7.38 39.99
C ASP A 131 10.77 -6.60 41.22
N ALA A 132 9.82 -5.67 41.04
CA ALA A 132 9.17 -4.94 42.14
C ALA A 132 7.84 -5.55 42.59
N VAL A 133 7.33 -6.62 41.95
CA VAL A 133 6.03 -7.20 42.28
C VAL A 133 6.19 -8.65 42.76
N CYS A 134 6.34 -8.75 44.08
CA CYS A 134 5.92 -9.85 44.95
C CYS A 134 6.68 -11.19 44.87
N LEU A 135 7.61 -11.36 45.82
CA LEU A 135 7.68 -12.59 46.61
C LEU A 135 7.33 -12.21 48.06
N ASP A 136 6.09 -12.48 48.45
CA ASP A 136 5.69 -12.78 49.83
C ASP A 136 5.82 -14.28 50.04
#